data_AF-A0A968IUX4-F1
#
_entry.id   AF-A0A968IUX4-F1
#
_cell.length_a   1.000
_cell.length_b   1.000
_cell.length_c   1.000
_cell.angle_alpha   90.00
_cell.angle_beta   90.00
_cell.angle_gamma   90.00
#
_symmetry.space_group_name_H-M   'P 1'
#
loop_
_entity.id
_entity.type
_entity.pdbx_description
1 polymer ?
#
loop_
_entity_poly.entity_id
_entity_poly.type
_entity_poly.pdbx_seq_one_letter_code
_entity_poly.pdbx_strand_id
1 'polypeptide(L)'
;MEKQFNLNLFETMQIENQKYSEILTLPSGKPMVDGEVIIYRNFFAELESDQFFKELRSSINWRQDQIKIFGREVNQPRLTAWYADEGKSYKYSSITMHPDTWTPILLSIKDRIEQVLELQFNSVLLNLYRHGKDYVSWHSDDEPELGNNPTIVSVSFGATRRFQLRHKSNKDLDTVEVSLTHGSLLIMRGSTQHFWKHQVPKTSKILSERVNLTFRVIN
;
A
#
# COMPACT_ATOMS: atom_id res chain seq x y z
N MET A 1 -8.83 14.61 -46.32
CA MET A 1 -8.11 15.45 -45.33
C MET A 1 -8.25 14.74 -43.99
N GLU A 2 -7.41 13.73 -43.76
CA GLU A 2 -7.41 12.98 -42.51
C GLU A 2 -6.73 13.82 -41.43
N LYS A 3 -7.44 14.06 -40.32
CA LYS A 3 -6.86 14.67 -39.12
C LYS A 3 -5.94 13.64 -38.50
N GLN A 4 -4.64 13.84 -38.67
CA GLN A 4 -3.60 13.13 -37.96
C GLN A 4 -3.73 13.49 -36.48
N PHE A 5 -4.39 12.62 -35.70
CA PHE A 5 -4.46 12.76 -34.25
C PHE A 5 -3.06 12.55 -33.69
N ASN A 6 -2.53 13.59 -33.04
CA ASN A 6 -1.18 13.62 -32.52
C ASN A 6 -1.12 12.72 -31.27
N LEU A 7 -0.68 11.46 -31.44
CA LEU A 7 -0.50 10.48 -30.34
C LEU A 7 0.33 11.05 -29.17
N ASN A 8 1.29 11.93 -29.47
CA ASN A 8 2.11 12.63 -28.48
C ASN A 8 1.29 13.47 -27.48
N LEU A 9 0.16 14.06 -27.88
CA LEU A 9 -0.62 14.91 -26.97
C LEU A 9 -1.37 14.06 -25.92
N PHE A 10 -1.85 12.88 -26.31
CA PHE A 10 -2.51 11.95 -25.40
C PHE A 10 -1.53 11.32 -24.40
N GLU A 11 -0.33 10.94 -24.85
CA GLU A 11 0.73 10.47 -23.95
C GLU A 11 1.20 11.57 -22.99
N THR A 12 1.36 12.80 -23.47
CA THR A 12 1.77 13.94 -22.62
C THR A 12 0.69 14.26 -21.57
N MET A 13 -0.60 14.21 -21.92
CA MET A 13 -1.70 14.40 -20.98
C MET A 13 -1.84 13.26 -19.95
N GLN A 14 -1.48 12.02 -20.32
CA GLN A 14 -1.42 10.91 -19.37
C GLN A 14 -0.26 11.08 -18.37
N ILE A 15 0.90 11.57 -18.84
CA ILE A 15 2.07 11.85 -18.00
C ILE A 15 1.80 13.02 -17.04
N GLU A 16 1.06 14.06 -17.45
CA GLU A 16 0.72 15.19 -16.57
C GLU A 16 -0.28 14.82 -15.47
N ASN A 17 -1.26 13.95 -15.75
CA ASN A 17 -2.22 13.49 -14.74
C ASN A 17 -1.64 12.49 -13.71
N GLN A 18 -0.45 11.94 -13.97
CA GLN A 18 0.24 10.99 -13.08
C GLN A 18 1.02 11.65 -11.93
N LYS A 19 1.19 12.99 -11.94
CA LYS A 19 2.11 13.69 -11.02
C LYS A 19 1.46 14.46 -9.88
N TYR A 20 0.14 14.61 -9.84
CA TYR A 20 -0.49 15.38 -8.76
C TYR A 20 -0.67 14.51 -7.51
N SER A 21 0.10 14.86 -6.48
CA SER A 21 -0.06 14.32 -5.14
C SER A 21 -0.97 15.20 -4.29
N GLU A 22 -1.81 14.60 -3.47
CA GLU A 22 -2.60 15.30 -2.44
C GLU A 22 -2.05 14.94 -1.05
N ILE A 23 -1.88 15.93 -0.18
CA ILE A 23 -1.66 15.67 1.26
C ILE A 23 -3.04 15.45 1.89
N LEU A 24 -3.22 14.33 2.58
CA LEU A 24 -4.48 14.06 3.28
C LEU A 24 -4.66 15.02 4.45
N THR A 25 -5.89 15.49 4.60
CA THR A 25 -6.34 16.33 5.70
C THR A 25 -7.32 15.55 6.57
N LEU A 26 -7.61 16.10 7.75
CA LEU A 26 -8.80 15.72 8.50
C LEU A 26 -10.06 16.00 7.65
N PRO A 27 -11.20 15.35 7.95
CA PRO A 27 -12.49 15.67 7.32
C PRO A 27 -12.88 17.15 7.39
N SER A 28 -12.40 17.88 8.41
CA SER A 28 -12.58 19.33 8.55
C SER A 28 -11.77 20.18 7.56
N GLY A 29 -10.92 19.56 6.72
CA GLY A 29 -9.98 20.25 5.83
C GLY A 29 -8.70 20.73 6.52
N LYS A 30 -8.58 20.56 7.84
CA LYS A 30 -7.36 20.92 8.59
C LYS A 30 -6.26 19.88 8.36
N PRO A 31 -4.97 20.27 8.43
CA PRO A 31 -3.86 19.33 8.37
C PRO A 31 -3.98 18.21 9.42
N MET A 32 -3.50 17.02 9.09
CA MET A 32 -3.38 15.93 10.04
C MET A 32 -2.31 16.27 11.09
N VAL A 33 -2.71 16.38 12.36
CA VAL A 33 -1.77 16.58 13.47
C VAL A 33 -0.93 15.30 13.63
N ASP A 34 0.38 15.45 13.79
CA ASP A 34 1.35 14.35 13.97
C ASP A 34 1.34 13.27 12.88
N GLY A 35 0.76 13.57 11.72
CA GLY A 35 0.63 12.65 10.59
C GLY A 35 0.91 13.34 9.26
N GLU A 36 1.65 12.65 8.41
CA GLU A 36 1.94 13.08 7.05
C GLU A 36 1.63 11.94 6.10
N VAL A 37 0.51 12.08 5.39
CA VAL A 37 0.01 11.07 4.46
C VAL A 37 -0.24 11.73 3.10
N ILE A 38 0.36 11.16 2.06
CA ILE A 38 0.31 11.68 0.69
C ILE A 38 -0.31 10.63 -0.21
N ILE A 39 -1.21 11.02 -1.12
CA ILE A 39 -1.85 10.11 -2.08
C ILE A 39 -1.61 10.61 -3.52
N TYR A 40 -1.25 9.69 -4.39
CA TYR A 40 -1.30 9.84 -5.84
C TYR A 40 -2.44 8.96 -6.34
N ARG A 41 -3.50 9.56 -6.90
CA ARG A 41 -4.73 8.84 -7.29
C ARG A 41 -4.52 7.87 -8.46
N ASN A 42 -3.72 8.30 -9.44
CA ASN A 42 -3.46 7.62 -10.70
C ASN A 42 -1.95 7.54 -10.93
N PHE A 43 -1.19 7.01 -9.97
CA PHE A 43 0.27 6.93 -10.08
C PHE A 43 0.68 6.00 -11.22
N PHE A 44 0.01 4.85 -11.33
CA PHE A 44 0.11 3.95 -12.47
C PHE A 44 -1.11 4.15 -13.39
N ALA A 45 -0.90 4.11 -14.70
CA ALA A 45 -1.99 4.19 -15.67
C ALA A 45 -2.91 2.97 -15.57
N GLU A 46 -4.16 3.09 -16.03
CA GLU A 46 -5.15 2.00 -15.95
C GLU A 46 -4.67 0.72 -16.65
N LEU A 47 -4.19 0.83 -17.89
CA LEU A 47 -3.70 -0.33 -18.66
C LEU A 47 -2.46 -0.99 -18.04
N GLU A 48 -1.54 -0.19 -17.50
CA GLU A 48 -0.35 -0.67 -16.80
C GLU A 48 -0.75 -1.37 -15.49
N SER A 49 -1.71 -0.79 -14.78
CA SER A 49 -2.27 -1.34 -13.55
C SER A 49 -2.97 -2.68 -13.78
N ASP A 50 -3.70 -2.84 -14.90
CA ASP A 50 -4.34 -4.11 -15.28
C ASP A 50 -3.30 -5.23 -15.50
N GLN A 51 -2.21 -4.90 -16.21
CA GLN A 51 -1.10 -5.82 -16.46
C GLN A 51 -0.44 -6.23 -15.14
N PHE A 52 -0.10 -5.25 -14.29
CA PHE A 52 0.47 -5.50 -12.98
C PHE A 52 -0.44 -6.35 -12.11
N PHE A 53 -1.73 -6.04 -12.04
CA PHE A 53 -2.70 -6.83 -11.28
C PHE A 53 -2.72 -8.29 -11.73
N LYS A 54 -2.85 -8.54 -13.04
CA LYS A 54 -2.91 -9.88 -13.61
C LYS A 54 -1.63 -10.68 -13.32
N GLU A 55 -0.47 -10.07 -13.54
CA GLU A 55 0.81 -10.73 -13.33
C GLU A 55 1.02 -11.04 -11.85
N LEU A 56 0.93 -10.04 -10.97
CA LEU A 56 1.07 -10.21 -9.51
C LEU A 56 0.11 -11.27 -8.96
N ARG A 57 -1.14 -11.30 -9.44
CA ARG A 57 -2.13 -12.26 -8.97
C ARG A 57 -1.76 -13.71 -9.29
N SER A 58 -1.04 -13.93 -10.39
CA SER A 58 -0.69 -15.25 -10.92
C SER A 58 0.72 -15.73 -10.52
N SER A 59 1.69 -14.83 -10.40
CA SER A 59 3.11 -15.17 -10.24
C SER A 59 3.60 -15.13 -8.79
N ILE A 60 2.93 -14.39 -7.91
CA ILE A 60 3.33 -14.26 -6.51
C ILE A 60 2.99 -15.53 -5.74
N ASN A 61 3.93 -15.98 -4.91
CA ASN A 61 3.76 -17.12 -4.00
C ASN A 61 2.88 -16.75 -2.78
N TRP A 62 1.57 -16.65 -3.01
CA TRP A 62 0.59 -16.29 -1.98
C TRP A 62 0.43 -17.36 -0.90
N ARG A 63 0.48 -16.93 0.36
CA ARG A 63 0.33 -17.79 1.55
C ARG A 63 -0.76 -17.23 2.46
N GLN A 64 -1.33 -18.08 3.31
CA GLN A 64 -2.25 -17.64 4.36
C GLN A 64 -1.67 -18.00 5.72
N ASP A 65 -0.95 -17.06 6.31
CA ASP A 65 -0.32 -17.27 7.61
C ASP A 65 -1.36 -17.36 8.74
N GLN A 66 -1.02 -18.06 9.81
CA GLN A 66 -1.79 -18.08 11.05
C GLN A 66 -1.25 -17.02 12.01
N ILE A 67 -2.14 -16.24 12.62
CA ILE A 67 -1.78 -15.26 13.65
C ILE A 67 -2.44 -15.62 14.97
N LYS A 68 -1.78 -15.29 16.09
CA LYS A 68 -2.37 -15.40 17.42
C LYS A 68 -3.16 -14.14 17.75
N ILE A 69 -4.48 -14.28 17.90
CA ILE A 69 -5.38 -13.22 18.39
C ILE A 69 -6.00 -13.72 19.69
N PHE A 70 -5.80 -12.97 20.79
CA PHE A 70 -6.29 -13.35 22.13
C PHE A 70 -5.95 -14.80 22.53
N GLY A 71 -4.73 -15.25 22.20
CA GLY A 71 -4.25 -16.60 22.50
C GLY A 71 -4.77 -17.71 21.56
N ARG A 72 -5.63 -17.40 20.59
CA ARG A 72 -6.12 -18.35 19.58
C ARG A 72 -5.43 -18.15 18.25
N GLU A 73 -5.07 -19.25 17.59
CA GLU A 73 -4.54 -19.23 16.23
C GLU A 73 -5.69 -19.10 15.24
N VAL A 74 -5.62 -18.07 14.40
CA VAL A 74 -6.60 -17.81 13.34
C VAL A 74 -5.87 -17.50 12.05
N ASN A 75 -6.43 -17.95 10.92
CA ASN A 75 -5.90 -17.59 9.61
C ASN A 75 -6.01 -16.07 9.41
N GLN A 76 -4.95 -15.45 8.91
CA GLN A 76 -5.02 -14.05 8.50
C GLN A 76 -6.16 -13.89 7.48
N PRO A 77 -7.02 -12.87 7.62
CA PRO A 77 -8.15 -12.66 6.73
C PRO A 77 -7.69 -11.95 5.43
N ARG A 78 -6.65 -12.48 4.79
CA ARG A 78 -6.04 -12.10 3.51
C ARG A 78 -4.90 -13.06 3.21
N LEU A 79 -4.46 -13.11 1.94
CA LEU A 79 -3.23 -13.79 1.58
C LEU A 79 -2.06 -12.80 1.61
N THR A 80 -0.88 -13.29 1.96
CA THR A 80 0.35 -12.52 2.12
C THR A 80 1.48 -13.15 1.33
N ALA A 81 2.43 -12.32 0.91
CA ALA A 81 3.73 -12.77 0.42
C ALA A 81 4.75 -11.68 0.73
N TRP A 82 6.00 -12.05 1.01
CA TRP A 82 7.01 -11.10 1.44
C TRP A 82 8.29 -11.29 0.65
N TYR A 83 8.78 -10.20 0.07
CA TYR A 83 9.96 -10.15 -0.77
C TYR A 83 10.90 -9.08 -0.23
N ALA A 84 12.19 -9.37 -0.19
CA ALA A 84 13.19 -8.44 0.34
C ALA A 84 14.58 -8.76 -0.23
N ASP A 85 15.51 -7.85 0.00
CA ASP A 85 16.93 -8.09 -0.28
C ASP A 85 17.46 -9.27 0.56
N GLU A 86 18.48 -9.94 0.03
CA GLU A 86 19.10 -11.09 0.70
C GLU A 86 19.63 -10.70 2.10
N GLY A 87 19.45 -11.59 3.07
CA GLY A 87 19.90 -11.38 4.46
C GLY A 87 18.97 -10.54 5.33
N LYS A 88 17.87 -9.98 4.79
CA LYS A 88 16.84 -9.32 5.61
C LYS A 88 15.90 -10.36 6.21
N SER A 89 15.74 -10.34 7.53
CA SER A 89 14.72 -11.14 8.25
C SER A 89 13.85 -10.20 9.06
N TYR A 90 12.54 -10.48 9.12
CA TYR A 90 11.58 -9.63 9.81
C TYR A 90 10.68 -10.46 10.72
N LYS A 91 10.39 -9.92 11.92
CA LYS A 91 9.43 -10.51 12.85
C LYS A 91 8.10 -9.79 12.76
N TYR A 92 7.08 -10.46 12.24
CA TYR A 92 5.69 -9.98 12.31
C TYR A 92 4.86 -10.92 13.17
N SER A 93 4.18 -10.39 14.19
CA SER A 93 3.25 -11.15 15.04
C SER A 93 3.85 -12.47 15.61
N SER A 94 5.12 -12.44 16.02
CA SER A 94 5.91 -13.58 16.54
C SER A 94 6.37 -14.62 15.51
N ILE A 95 6.18 -14.38 14.21
CA ILE A 95 6.65 -15.25 13.13
C ILE A 95 7.91 -14.63 12.52
N THR A 96 9.01 -15.39 12.51
CA THR A 96 10.18 -15.06 11.70
C THR A 96 9.86 -15.46 10.27
N MET A 97 9.76 -14.48 9.37
CA MET A 97 9.62 -14.77 7.95
C MET A 97 11.00 -14.75 7.27
N HIS A 98 11.17 -15.61 6.27
CA HIS A 98 12.28 -15.54 5.32
C HIS A 98 11.74 -14.96 4.02
N PRO A 99 12.39 -13.94 3.43
CA PRO A 99 11.84 -13.28 2.25
C PRO A 99 12.04 -14.16 1.02
N ASP A 100 11.07 -14.11 0.11
CA ASP A 100 11.26 -14.55 -1.26
C ASP A 100 12.15 -13.53 -2.02
N THR A 101 12.85 -13.98 -3.06
CA THR A 101 13.67 -13.10 -3.90
C THR A 101 12.82 -12.27 -4.84
N TRP A 102 13.16 -10.99 -4.98
CA TRP A 102 12.51 -10.06 -5.92
C TRP A 102 12.24 -10.65 -7.31
N THR A 103 11.04 -10.43 -7.81
CA THR A 103 10.65 -10.81 -9.18
C THR A 103 10.76 -9.59 -10.12
N PRO A 104 10.88 -9.79 -11.45
CA PRO A 104 10.97 -8.68 -12.40
C PRO A 104 9.81 -7.67 -12.29
N ILE A 105 8.58 -8.16 -12.08
CA ILE A 105 7.40 -7.30 -11.89
C ILE A 105 7.48 -6.45 -10.62
N LEU A 106 7.99 -7.01 -9.53
CA LEU A 106 8.18 -6.25 -8.28
C LEU A 106 9.28 -5.20 -8.43
N LEU A 107 10.38 -5.53 -9.12
CA LEU A 107 11.45 -4.59 -9.43
C LEU A 107 10.95 -3.43 -10.30
N SER A 108 10.15 -3.72 -11.34
CA SER A 108 9.58 -2.66 -12.20
C SER A 108 8.70 -1.67 -11.42
N ILE A 109 7.87 -2.17 -10.50
CA ILE A 109 7.02 -1.32 -9.65
C ILE A 109 7.89 -0.54 -8.66
N LYS A 110 8.84 -1.20 -8.01
CA LYS A 110 9.80 -0.61 -7.08
C LYS A 110 10.55 0.54 -7.75
N ASP A 111 11.20 0.31 -8.88
CA ASP A 111 12.01 1.30 -9.59
C ASP A 111 11.21 2.56 -9.92
N ARG A 112 9.95 2.42 -10.36
CA ARG A 112 9.06 3.57 -10.62
C ARG A 112 8.79 4.39 -9.35
N ILE A 113 8.59 3.73 -8.22
CA ILE A 113 8.37 4.40 -6.93
C ILE A 113 9.66 5.10 -6.46
N GLU A 114 10.79 4.42 -6.54
CA GLU A 114 12.08 4.94 -6.08
C GLU A 114 12.52 6.17 -6.88
N GLN A 115 12.23 6.21 -8.18
CA GLN A 115 12.48 7.38 -9.03
C GLN A 115 11.70 8.63 -8.59
N VAL A 116 10.47 8.46 -8.09
CA VAL A 116 9.63 9.59 -7.65
C VAL A 116 9.97 10.03 -6.23
N LEU A 117 10.36 9.09 -5.37
CA LEU A 117 10.60 9.35 -3.95
C LEU A 117 12.05 9.56 -3.57
N GLU A 118 12.98 9.31 -4.49
CA GLU A 118 14.42 9.37 -4.25
C GLU A 118 14.84 8.55 -3.01
N LEU A 119 14.15 7.42 -2.81
CA LEU A 119 14.30 6.54 -1.66
C LEU A 119 14.37 5.10 -2.13
N GLN A 120 15.37 4.35 -1.70
CA GLN A 120 15.52 2.93 -2.01
C GLN A 120 14.81 2.07 -0.96
N PHE A 121 13.94 1.17 -1.41
CA PHE A 121 13.28 0.17 -0.59
C PHE A 121 14.02 -1.16 -0.68
N ASN A 122 14.09 -1.89 0.42
CA ASN A 122 14.73 -3.20 0.46
C ASN A 122 13.74 -4.31 0.84
N SER A 123 12.45 -3.98 0.97
CA SER A 123 11.41 -4.93 1.34
C SER A 123 10.04 -4.51 0.82
N VAL A 124 9.23 -5.51 0.44
CA VAL A 124 7.80 -5.35 0.13
C VAL A 124 6.97 -6.46 0.75
N LEU A 125 5.92 -6.07 1.48
CA LEU A 125 4.87 -6.98 1.93
C LEU A 125 3.67 -6.86 1.01
N LEU A 126 3.31 -7.97 0.36
CA LEU A 126 2.13 -8.08 -0.46
C LEU A 126 0.94 -8.56 0.34
N ASN A 127 -0.23 -8.00 0.05
CA ASN A 127 -1.51 -8.39 0.63
C ASN A 127 -2.54 -8.57 -0.50
N LEU A 128 -3.08 -9.77 -0.65
CA LEU A 128 -4.19 -10.08 -1.55
C LEU A 128 -5.48 -10.23 -0.73
N TYR A 129 -6.38 -9.29 -0.92
CA TYR A 129 -7.73 -9.31 -0.37
C TYR A 129 -8.65 -9.95 -1.40
N ARG A 130 -9.11 -11.18 -1.13
CA ARG A 130 -9.88 -11.99 -2.09
C ARG A 130 -11.30 -11.46 -2.32
N HIS A 131 -11.83 -10.74 -1.35
CA HIS A 131 -13.18 -10.19 -1.34
C HIS A 131 -13.36 -9.17 -0.21
N GLY A 132 -14.55 -8.56 -0.11
CA GLY A 132 -14.90 -7.57 0.92
C GLY A 132 -14.77 -8.04 2.38
N LYS A 133 -14.79 -9.36 2.64
CA LYS A 133 -14.59 -9.90 4.00
C LYS A 133 -13.12 -10.01 4.42
N ASP A 134 -12.17 -9.94 3.50
CA ASP A 134 -10.74 -9.91 3.83
C ASP A 134 -10.37 -8.50 4.30
N TYR A 135 -9.58 -8.37 5.36
CA TYR A 135 -9.31 -7.09 6.02
C TYR A 135 -7.94 -7.08 6.73
N VAL A 136 -7.55 -5.90 7.21
CA VAL A 136 -6.51 -5.76 8.23
C VAL A 136 -7.05 -4.83 9.31
N SER A 137 -6.95 -5.22 10.57
CA SER A 137 -7.41 -4.44 11.72
C SER A 137 -6.56 -3.18 11.92
N TRP A 138 -7.01 -2.29 12.80
CA TRP A 138 -6.22 -1.16 13.26
C TRP A 138 -4.84 -1.56 13.78
N HIS A 139 -3.80 -1.08 13.09
CA HIS A 139 -2.39 -1.27 13.45
C HIS A 139 -1.56 -0.05 13.03
N SER A 140 -0.28 -0.04 13.39
CA SER A 140 0.72 0.87 12.87
C SER A 140 1.90 0.03 12.42
N ASP A 141 2.67 0.54 11.46
CA ASP A 141 3.93 -0.08 11.05
C ASP A 141 5.04 0.49 11.96
N ASP A 142 5.03 0.09 13.23
CA ASP A 142 5.92 0.59 14.30
C ASP A 142 6.93 -0.47 14.80
N GLU A 143 7.23 -1.47 13.97
CA GLU A 143 8.21 -2.49 14.27
C GLU A 143 9.64 -1.92 14.34
N PRO A 144 10.44 -2.29 15.36
CA PRO A 144 11.77 -1.71 15.59
C PRO A 144 12.71 -1.76 14.38
N GLU A 145 12.61 -2.79 13.55
CA GLU A 145 13.42 -3.01 12.36
C GLU A 145 13.21 -1.95 11.28
N LEU A 146 12.09 -1.21 11.33
CA LEU A 146 11.80 -0.10 10.41
C LEU A 146 12.49 1.22 10.83
N GLY A 147 13.08 1.27 12.02
CA GLY A 147 13.73 2.45 12.56
C GLY A 147 12.76 3.55 12.98
N ASN A 148 13.29 4.76 13.19
CA ASN A 148 12.49 5.90 13.62
C ASN A 148 11.89 6.64 12.41
N ASN A 149 10.59 6.96 12.49
CA ASN A 149 9.84 7.67 11.44
C ASN A 149 9.95 7.03 10.05
N PRO A 150 9.61 5.73 9.91
CA PRO A 150 9.77 5.04 8.63
C PRO A 150 8.88 5.66 7.53
N THR A 151 9.39 5.67 6.31
CA THR A 151 8.58 5.95 5.12
C THR A 151 8.00 4.63 4.60
N ILE A 152 6.67 4.54 4.62
CA ILE A 152 5.91 3.38 4.17
C ILE A 152 5.17 3.77 2.89
N VAL A 153 5.34 2.98 1.82
CA VAL A 153 4.67 3.23 0.54
C VAL A 153 3.74 2.08 0.19
N SER A 154 2.47 2.38 0.01
CA SER A 154 1.41 1.43 -0.32
C SER A 154 0.89 1.68 -1.73
N VAL A 155 1.02 0.69 -2.62
CA VAL A 155 0.45 0.72 -3.97
C VAL A 155 -0.68 -0.29 -4.08
N SER A 156 -1.76 0.08 -4.78
CA SER A 156 -2.99 -0.72 -4.89
C SER A 156 -3.35 -1.06 -6.34
N PHE A 157 -3.66 -2.34 -6.58
CA PHE A 157 -4.17 -2.83 -7.85
C PHE A 157 -5.45 -3.67 -7.66
N GLY A 158 -6.37 -3.66 -8.62
CA GLY A 158 -7.68 -4.30 -8.52
C GLY A 158 -8.73 -3.45 -7.81
N ALA A 159 -9.60 -4.11 -7.04
CA ALA A 159 -10.77 -3.48 -6.43
C ALA A 159 -10.41 -2.31 -5.49
N THR A 160 -11.20 -1.23 -5.57
CA THR A 160 -11.07 -0.11 -4.65
C THR A 160 -11.42 -0.52 -3.22
N ARG A 161 -10.57 -0.15 -2.26
CA ARG A 161 -10.82 -0.38 -0.82
C ARG A 161 -10.67 0.91 -0.04
N ARG A 162 -11.50 1.04 1.00
CA ARG A 162 -11.36 2.12 1.98
C ARG A 162 -10.13 1.85 2.82
N PHE A 163 -9.34 2.88 3.05
CA PHE A 163 -8.24 2.90 3.98
C PHE A 163 -8.54 3.98 5.01
N GLN A 164 -8.53 3.60 6.28
CA GLN A 164 -8.91 4.50 7.37
C GLN A 164 -7.72 4.74 8.27
N LEU A 165 -7.55 5.97 8.73
CA LEU A 165 -6.57 6.36 9.75
C LEU A 165 -7.27 6.99 10.95
N ARG A 166 -6.86 6.63 12.16
CA ARG A 166 -7.31 7.26 13.40
C ARG A 166 -6.14 7.53 14.33
N HIS A 167 -6.20 8.66 15.03
CA HIS A 167 -5.17 9.02 15.99
C HIS A 167 -5.21 8.09 17.22
N LYS A 168 -4.04 7.71 17.74
CA LYS A 168 -3.88 6.76 18.85
C LYS A 168 -4.42 7.33 20.15
N SER A 169 -4.01 8.55 20.51
CA SER A 169 -4.33 9.22 21.79
C SER A 169 -5.43 10.28 21.68
N ASN A 170 -5.31 11.25 20.78
CA ASN A 170 -6.32 12.29 20.56
C ASN A 170 -7.63 11.72 19.98
N LYS A 171 -8.70 11.70 20.78
CA LYS A 171 -10.02 11.14 20.39
C LYS A 171 -10.97 12.16 19.77
N ASP A 172 -10.62 13.44 19.82
CA ASP A 172 -11.41 14.53 19.25
C ASP A 172 -11.14 14.70 17.75
N LEU A 173 -10.08 14.05 17.23
CA LEU A 173 -9.79 14.01 15.80
C LEU A 173 -10.66 12.95 15.11
N ASP A 174 -11.39 13.37 14.10
CA ASP A 174 -12.16 12.47 13.24
C ASP A 174 -11.27 11.44 12.54
N THR A 175 -11.86 10.28 12.24
CA THR A 175 -11.20 9.27 11.40
C THR A 175 -11.06 9.80 9.98
N VAL A 176 -9.83 9.77 9.47
CA VAL A 176 -9.54 10.07 8.06
C VAL A 176 -9.84 8.81 7.25
N GLU A 177 -10.57 8.95 6.14
CA GLU A 177 -10.83 7.84 5.22
C GLU A 177 -10.42 8.25 3.79
N VAL A 178 -9.74 7.35 3.11
CA VAL A 178 -9.33 7.52 1.72
C VAL A 178 -9.62 6.26 0.92
N SER A 179 -10.13 6.42 -0.30
CA SER A 179 -10.28 5.31 -1.25
C SER A 179 -8.94 5.04 -1.94
N LEU A 180 -8.43 3.82 -1.78
CA LEU A 180 -7.27 3.32 -2.52
C LEU A 180 -7.78 2.62 -3.78
N THR A 181 -7.66 3.29 -4.91
CA THR A 181 -8.13 2.88 -6.23
C THR A 181 -7.07 2.10 -6.99
N HIS A 182 -7.46 1.53 -8.14
CA HIS A 182 -6.54 0.88 -9.05
C HIS A 182 -5.44 1.84 -9.52
N GLY A 183 -4.18 1.46 -9.35
CA GLY A 183 -3.02 2.29 -9.73
C GLY A 183 -2.68 3.42 -8.75
N SER A 184 -3.38 3.50 -7.60
CA SER A 184 -3.08 4.52 -6.59
C SER A 184 -1.85 4.17 -5.74
N LEU A 185 -1.14 5.22 -5.32
CA LEU A 185 0.01 5.15 -4.42
C LEU A 185 -0.26 6.03 -3.19
N LEU A 186 -0.08 5.47 -1.99
CA LEU A 186 -0.20 6.15 -0.70
C LEU A 186 1.15 6.12 0.02
N ILE A 187 1.59 7.26 0.54
CA ILE A 187 2.82 7.39 1.32
C ILE A 187 2.44 7.78 2.73
N MET A 188 2.98 7.09 3.71
CA MET A 188 2.92 7.47 5.12
C MET A 188 4.34 7.69 5.61
N ARG A 189 4.67 8.88 6.09
CA ARG A 189 6.03 9.21 6.55
C ARG A 189 6.03 10.08 7.81
N GLY A 190 7.20 10.54 8.22
CA GLY A 190 7.37 11.34 9.44
C GLY A 190 6.88 10.57 10.66
N SER A 191 6.17 11.25 11.55
CA SER A 191 5.68 10.65 12.79
C SER A 191 4.41 9.81 12.66
N THR A 192 3.91 9.58 11.44
CA THR A 192 2.60 8.94 11.21
C THR A 192 2.46 7.61 11.95
N GLN A 193 3.45 6.72 11.88
CA GLN A 193 3.35 5.40 12.51
C GLN A 193 3.37 5.47 14.04
N HIS A 194 3.91 6.55 14.62
CA HIS A 194 3.90 6.77 16.07
C HIS A 194 2.52 7.16 16.59
N PHE A 195 1.81 8.03 15.86
CA PHE A 195 0.59 8.67 16.35
C PHE A 195 -0.70 8.18 15.71
N TRP A 196 -0.64 7.55 14.53
CA TRP A 196 -1.80 7.10 13.79
C TRP A 196 -1.83 5.59 13.64
N LYS A 197 -3.02 5.00 13.82
CA LYS A 197 -3.31 3.62 13.40
C LYS A 197 -4.07 3.66 12.10
N HIS A 198 -3.85 2.67 11.26
CA HIS A 198 -4.56 2.51 10.01
C HIS A 198 -5.17 1.11 9.86
N GLN A 199 -6.17 1.00 8.99
CA GLN A 199 -6.83 -0.26 8.67
C GLN A 199 -7.40 -0.28 7.25
N VAL A 200 -7.63 -1.49 6.74
CA VAL A 200 -8.52 -1.73 5.59
C VAL A 200 -9.73 -2.51 6.13
N PRO A 201 -10.88 -1.87 6.37
CA PRO A 201 -12.01 -2.52 7.01
C PRO A 201 -12.69 -3.55 6.10
N LYS A 202 -13.35 -4.52 6.72
CA LYS A 202 -14.29 -5.42 6.04
C LYS A 202 -15.51 -4.66 5.53
N THR A 203 -16.13 -5.17 4.48
CA THR A 203 -17.40 -4.69 3.93
C THR A 203 -18.31 -5.86 3.54
N SER A 204 -19.62 -5.63 3.62
CA SER A 204 -20.64 -6.55 3.11
C SER A 204 -20.84 -6.42 1.60
N LYS A 205 -20.30 -5.38 0.95
CA LYS A 205 -20.34 -5.23 -0.50
C LYS A 205 -19.60 -6.38 -1.17
N ILE A 206 -20.14 -6.88 -2.27
CA ILE A 206 -19.44 -7.83 -3.14
C ILE A 206 -18.36 -7.04 -3.86
N LEU A 207 -17.09 -7.36 -3.56
CA LEU A 207 -15.92 -6.74 -4.17
C LEU A 207 -15.07 -7.83 -4.84
N SER A 208 -14.50 -7.50 -5.98
CA SER A 208 -13.44 -8.27 -6.61
C SER A 208 -12.15 -8.19 -5.79
N GLU A 209 -11.13 -8.93 -6.23
CA GLU A 209 -9.85 -9.00 -5.53
C GLU A 209 -9.09 -7.68 -5.59
N ARG A 210 -8.31 -7.40 -4.53
CA ARG A 210 -7.35 -6.29 -4.48
C ARG A 210 -5.98 -6.83 -4.09
N VAL A 211 -4.96 -6.46 -4.84
CA VAL A 211 -3.55 -6.64 -4.48
C VAL A 211 -2.99 -5.33 -3.96
N ASN A 212 -2.26 -5.38 -2.85
CA ASN A 212 -1.56 -4.26 -2.25
C ASN A 212 -0.09 -4.61 -2.05
N LEU A 213 0.80 -3.71 -2.43
CA LEU A 213 2.23 -3.80 -2.14
C LEU A 213 2.58 -2.72 -1.12
N THR A 214 3.16 -3.11 0.00
CA THR A 214 3.64 -2.17 1.02
C THR A 214 5.17 -2.23 1.08
N PHE A 215 5.83 -1.25 0.48
CA PHE A 215 7.27 -1.09 0.43
C PHE A 215 7.80 -0.40 1.69
N ARG A 216 8.95 -0.89 2.19
CA ARG A 216 9.60 -0.44 3.42
C ARG A 216 11.13 -0.49 3.30
N VAL A 217 11.79 0.26 4.18
CA VAL A 217 13.23 0.15 4.45
C VAL A 217 13.41 -0.54 5.80
N ILE A 218 14.01 -1.72 5.78
CA ILE A 218 14.37 -2.49 6.96
C ILE A 218 15.85 -2.23 7.26
N ASN A 219 16.17 -1.79 8.48
CA ASN A 219 17.54 -1.52 8.92
C ASN A 219 18.33 -2.82 9.13
#